data_AF-A0A377NDW8-F1
#
_entry.id   AF-A0A377NDW8-F1
#
_cell.length_a   1.000
_cell.length_b   1.000
_cell.length_c   1.000
_cell.angle_alpha   90.00
_cell.angle_beta   90.00
_cell.angle_gamma   90.00
#
_symmetry.space_group_name_H-M   'P 1'
#
loop_
_entity.id
_entity.type
_entity.pdbx_description
1 polymer ?
#
loop_
_entity_poly.entity_id
_entity_poly.type
_entity_poly.pdbx_seq_one_letter_code
_entity_poly.pdbx_strand_id
1 'polypeptide(L)' 'MSAPNSNQDPDNASIMAQMIQRLPLSDIHFRRISELIYQRAGIVLADHKREMVYNRLVRRLRILGINDFGQYLADAGK' A
#
# COMPACT_ATOMS: atom_id res chain seq x y z
N MET A 1 -38.78 33.19 -3.66
CA MET A 1 -38.54 31.97 -4.44
C MET A 1 -37.10 31.98 -4.93
N SER A 2 -36.27 31.07 -4.40
CA SER A 2 -35.13 30.38 -5.05
C SER A 2 -34.27 29.71 -3.98
N ALA A 3 -34.01 28.42 -4.17
CA ALA A 3 -33.58 27.44 -3.18
C ALA A 3 -32.11 27.56 -2.76
N PRO A 4 -31.73 27.07 -1.55
CA PRO A 4 -30.33 26.81 -1.21
C PRO A 4 -29.88 25.52 -1.93
N ASN A 5 -28.92 25.63 -2.85
CA ASN A 5 -28.40 24.48 -3.57
C ASN A 5 -27.61 23.56 -2.64
N SER A 6 -28.11 22.33 -2.48
CA SER A 6 -27.36 21.19 -1.95
C SER A 6 -26.23 20.88 -2.92
N ASN A 7 -24.98 20.87 -2.44
CA ASN A 7 -23.98 19.97 -2.98
C ASN A 7 -22.94 19.68 -1.90
N GLN A 8 -23.24 18.69 -1.06
CA GLN A 8 -22.22 17.97 -0.33
C GLN A 8 -21.55 17.06 -1.36
N ASP A 9 -20.47 17.54 -1.97
CA ASP A 9 -19.65 16.75 -2.88
C ASP A 9 -18.97 15.59 -2.12
N PRO A 10 -19.20 14.32 -2.50
CA PRO A 10 -18.50 13.16 -1.90
C PRO A 10 -17.09 12.94 -2.48
N ASP A 11 -16.37 14.00 -2.88
CA ASP A 11 -15.02 13.88 -3.46
C ASP A 11 -13.89 13.82 -2.40
N ASN A 12 -14.23 13.92 -1.12
CA ASN A 12 -13.23 13.86 -0.05
C ASN A 12 -12.50 12.50 0.02
N ALA A 13 -13.13 11.42 -0.47
CA ALA A 13 -12.50 10.10 -0.54
C ALA A 13 -11.35 10.02 -1.56
N SER A 14 -11.40 10.82 -2.63
CA SER A 14 -10.40 10.84 -3.70
C SER A 14 -9.13 11.59 -3.24
N ILE A 15 -9.29 12.65 -2.44
CA ILE A 15 -8.19 13.44 -1.88
C ILE A 15 -7.34 12.63 -0.88
N MET A 16 -7.94 11.66 -0.18
CA MET A 16 -7.20 10.75 0.73
C MET A 16 -6.38 9.71 -0.04
N ALA A 17 -6.83 9.28 -1.23
CA ALA A 17 -6.11 8.32 -2.06
C ALA A 17 -4.81 8.89 -2.65
N GLN A 18 -4.67 10.21 -2.72
CA GLN A 18 -3.47 10.89 -3.24
C GLN A 18 -2.47 11.28 -2.13
N MET A 19 -2.85 11.18 -0.85
CA MET A 19 -1.98 11.47 0.30
C MET A 19 -1.40 10.23 0.98
N ILE A 20 -1.30 9.10 0.27
CA ILE A 20 -0.40 8.04 0.73
C ILE A 20 1.01 8.55 0.50
N GLN A 21 1.50 9.21 1.55
CA GLN A 21 2.87 9.63 1.69
C GLN A 21 3.76 8.53 1.15
N ARG A 22 4.72 8.90 0.31
CA ARG A 22 5.76 8.00 -0.21
C ARG A 22 6.39 7.30 0.98
N LEU A 23 5.84 6.15 1.32
CA LEU A 23 6.37 5.34 2.38
C LEU A 23 7.66 4.75 1.81
N PRO A 24 8.81 4.97 2.47
CA PRO A 24 10.06 4.47 1.96
C PRO A 24 10.08 2.95 2.14
N LEU A 25 10.03 2.22 1.02
CA LEU A 25 10.33 0.79 1.04
C LEU A 25 11.83 0.64 1.15
N SER A 26 12.30 0.51 2.39
CA SER A 26 13.69 0.20 2.70
C SER A 26 14.06 -1.20 2.17
N ASP A 27 15.33 -1.40 1.88
CA ASP A 27 15.87 -2.65 1.35
C ASP A 27 15.61 -3.84 2.30
N ILE A 28 15.57 -3.57 3.61
CA ILE A 28 15.20 -4.55 4.65
C ILE A 28 13.77 -5.05 4.44
N HIS A 29 12.82 -4.15 4.16
CA HIS A 29 11.42 -4.50 3.89
C HIS A 29 11.31 -5.33 2.62
N PHE A 30 12.03 -4.92 1.56
CA PHE A 30 12.04 -5.65 0.30
C PHE A 30 12.60 -7.06 0.46
N ARG A 31 13.71 -7.21 1.17
CA ARG A 31 14.34 -8.51 1.44
C ARG A 31 13.39 -9.42 2.23
N ARG A 32 12.74 -8.89 3.27
CA ARG A 32 11.69 -9.62 4.01
C ARG A 32 10.54 -10.07 3.11
N ILE A 33 10.05 -9.22 2.21
CA ILE A 33 9.00 -9.58 1.26
C ILE A 33 9.47 -10.68 0.31
N SER A 34 10.68 -10.55 -0.23
CA SER A 34 11.29 -11.53 -1.12
C SER A 34 11.42 -12.89 -0.43
N GLU A 35 11.91 -12.91 0.81
CA GLU A 35 11.99 -14.12 1.63
C GLU A 35 10.61 -14.72 1.90
N LEU A 36 9.59 -13.91 2.25
CA LEU A 36 8.22 -14.41 2.47
C LEU A 36 7.62 -15.01 1.20
N ILE A 37 7.79 -14.36 0.04
CA ILE A 37 7.31 -14.86 -1.25
C ILE A 37 8.05 -16.15 -1.62
N TYR A 38 9.36 -16.20 -1.36
CA TYR A 38 10.18 -17.38 -1.58
C TYR A 38 9.75 -18.54 -0.67
N GLN A 39 9.50 -18.29 0.61
CA GLN A 39 9.03 -19.31 1.56
C GLN A 39 7.61 -19.81 1.24
N ARG A 40 6.71 -18.91 0.82
CA ARG A 40 5.28 -19.24 0.61
C ARG A 40 5.00 -19.85 -0.76
N ALA A 41 5.73 -19.43 -1.79
CA ALA A 41 5.47 -19.81 -3.18
C ALA A 41 6.69 -20.41 -3.91
N GLY A 42 7.88 -20.42 -3.30
CA GLY A 42 9.12 -20.84 -3.96
C GLY A 42 9.60 -19.87 -5.04
N ILE A 43 9.01 -18.66 -5.13
CA ILE A 43 9.30 -17.71 -6.20
C ILE A 43 10.42 -16.77 -5.76
N VAL A 44 11.52 -16.76 -6.52
CA VAL A 44 12.59 -15.79 -6.34
C VAL A 44 12.15 -14.45 -6.91
N LEU A 45 12.03 -13.45 -6.03
CA LEU A 45 11.73 -12.09 -6.44
C LEU A 45 13.02 -11.39 -6.87
N ALA A 46 13.13 -11.09 -8.15
CA ALA A 46 14.25 -10.33 -8.68
C ALA A 46 14.16 -8.84 -8.32
N ASP A 47 15.31 -8.18 -8.15
CA ASP A 47 15.40 -6.79 -7.70
C ASP A 47 14.62 -5.82 -8.61
N HIS A 48 14.64 -6.04 -9.92
CA HIS A 48 13.89 -5.26 -10.90
C HIS A 48 12.35 -5.30 -10.70
N LYS A 49 11.83 -6.23 -9.90
CA LYS A 49 10.40 -6.30 -9.55
C LYS A 49 10.05 -5.48 -8.30
N ARG A 50 11.02 -4.80 -7.68
CA ARG A 50 10.82 -3.95 -6.50
C ARG A 50 9.72 -2.94 -6.69
N GLU A 51 9.66 -2.25 -7.82
CA GLU A 51 8.59 -1.31 -8.13
C GLU A 51 7.21 -1.97 -8.26
N MET A 52 7.15 -3.17 -8.84
CA MET A 52 5.90 -3.92 -8.99
C MET A 52 5.38 -4.36 -7.63
N VAL A 53 6.27 -4.84 -6.75
CA VAL A 53 5.93 -5.21 -5.37
C VAL A 53 5.55 -4.00 -4.54
N TYR A 54 6.26 -2.89 -4.70
CA TYR A 54 5.93 -1.62 -4.05
C TYR A 54 4.51 -1.17 -4.39
N ASN A 55 4.18 -1.06 -5.69
CA ASN A 55 2.84 -0.68 -6.14
C ASN A 55 1.76 -1.62 -5.59
N ARG A 56 2.04 -2.93 -5.57
CA ARG A 56 1.09 -3.93 -5.08
C ARG A 56 0.90 -3.84 -3.57
N LEU A 57 1.97 -3.63 -2.79
CA LEU A 57 1.85 -3.41 -1.35
C LEU A 57 1.10 -2.11 -1.06
N VAL A 58 1.45 -0.99 -1.69
CA VAL A 58 0.79 0.31 -1.44
C VAL A 58 -0.72 0.19 -1.65
N ARG A 59 -1.14 -0.54 -2.69
CA ARG A 59 -2.55 -0.81 -2.93
C ARG A 59 -3.18 -1.69 -1.86
N ARG A 60 -2.44 -2.65 -1.30
CA ARG A 60 -2.92 -3.52 -0.21
C ARG A 60 -3.00 -2.78 1.13
N LEU A 61 -1.99 -1.97 1.44
CA LEU A 61 -1.93 -1.05 2.58
C LEU A 61 -3.15 -0.12 2.60
N ARG A 62 -3.56 0.42 1.43
CA ARG A 62 -4.82 1.17 1.29
C ARG A 62 -6.05 0.40 1.72
N ILE A 63 -6.19 -0.83 1.24
CA ILE A 63 -7.36 -1.67 1.52
C ILE A 63 -7.41 -2.02 3.01
N LEU A 64 -6.25 -2.22 3.63
CA LEU A 64 -6.11 -2.52 5.04
C LEU A 64 -6.18 -1.27 5.93
N GLY A 65 -6.09 -0.07 5.37
CA GLY A 65 -5.97 1.18 6.13
C GLY A 65 -4.68 1.28 6.94
N ILE A 66 -3.63 0.55 6.53
CA ILE A 66 -2.33 0.53 7.21
C ILE A 66 -1.41 1.52 6.49
N ASN A 67 -0.80 2.43 7.25
CA ASN A 67 0.10 3.45 6.75
C ASN A 67 1.57 3.12 6.99
N ASP A 68 1.90 1.90 7.40
CA ASP A 68 3.27 1.48 7.74
C ASP A 68 3.64 0.12 7.12
N PHE A 69 4.75 0.08 6.39
CA PHE A 69 5.25 -1.15 5.76
C PHE A 69 5.74 -2.17 6.79
N GLY A 70 6.37 -1.71 7.87
CA GLY A 70 6.88 -2.58 8.93
C GLY A 70 5.73 -3.30 9.63
N GLN A 71 4.65 -2.58 9.92
CA GLN A 71 3.44 -3.16 10.52
C GLN A 71 2.78 -4.18 9.59
N TYR A 72 2.65 -3.85 8.30
CA TYR A 72 2.13 -4.80 7.30
C TYR A 72 3.03 -6.04 7.16
N LEU A 73 4.36 -5.89 7.23
CA LEU A 73 5.30 -7.00 7.15
C LEU A 73 5.28 -7.88 8.40
N ALA A 74 5.10 -7.29 9.58
CA ALA A 74 4.93 -8.02 10.83
C ALA A 74 3.65 -8.87 10.81
N ASP A 75 2.56 -8.33 10.26
CA ASP A 75 1.30 -9.08 10.08
C ASP A 75 1.42 -10.17 9.00
N ALA A 76 2.01 -9.85 7.85
CA ALA A 76 2.19 -10.80 6.75
C ALA A 76 3.18 -11.93 7.04
N GLY A 77 4.05 -11.76 8.05
CA GLY A 77 5.02 -12.75 8.51
C GLY A 77 4.50 -13.70 9.60
N LYS A 78 3.24 -13.55 10.02
CA LYS A 78 2.58 -14.49 10.94
C LYS A 78 1.98 -15.68 10.18
#